data_AF-A0A661WD44-F1
#
_entry.id   AF-A0A661WD44-F1
#
_cell.length_a   1.000
_cell.length_b   1.000
_cell.length_c   1.000
_cell.angle_alpha   90.00
_cell.angle_beta   90.00
_cell.angle_gamma   90.00
#
_symmetry.space_group_name_H-M   'P 1'
#
loop_
_entity.id
_entity.type
_entity.pdbx_description
1 polymer ?
#
loop_
_entity_poly.entity_id
_entity_poly.type
_entity_poly.pdbx_seq_one_letter_code
_entity_poly.pdbx_strand_id
1 'polypeptide(L)'
;TKLFSWPTFNLFPDNQQLERKKVLVVNNAWGSGRTTWAINKQVESAGGSPCTCVLHYNPYRNLLKYQPDYYGAITDAYIIYPWEIDLQGPEPVLLKNGGRG
;
A
#
# COMPACT_ATOMS: atom_id res chain seq x y z
N THR A 1 12.59 -11.23 -19.80
CA THR A 1 12.89 -11.04 -18.37
C THR A 1 12.46 -9.64 -17.96
N LYS A 2 11.31 -9.46 -17.29
CA LYS A 2 10.85 -8.14 -16.85
C LYS A 2 11.70 -7.75 -15.64
N LEU A 3 12.62 -6.79 -15.81
CA LEU A 3 13.38 -6.24 -14.69
C LEU A 3 12.35 -5.68 -13.69
N PHE A 4 12.35 -6.17 -12.45
CA PHE A 4 11.55 -5.58 -11.39
C PHE A 4 12.13 -4.19 -11.07
N SER A 5 11.47 -3.13 -11.54
CA SER A 5 11.80 -1.78 -11.13
C SER A 5 11.22 -1.50 -9.74
N TRP A 6 11.99 -0.82 -8.91
CA TRP A 6 11.48 -0.20 -7.69
C TRP A 6 10.39 0.83 -8.06
N PRO A 7 9.43 1.09 -7.15
CA PRO A 7 8.39 2.08 -7.41
C PRO A 7 9.00 3.47 -7.59
N THR A 8 8.47 4.23 -8.54
CA THR A 8 8.80 5.65 -8.72
C THR A 8 7.78 6.50 -7.98
N PHE A 9 8.24 7.58 -7.35
CA PHE A 9 7.37 8.54 -6.69
C PHE A 9 6.97 9.64 -7.67
N ASN A 10 5.66 9.83 -7.91
CA ASN A 10 5.19 10.96 -8.72
C ASN A 10 5.24 12.27 -7.94
N LEU A 11 4.84 12.22 -6.67
CA LEU A 11 4.91 13.31 -5.71
C LEU A 11 5.37 12.74 -4.39
N PHE A 12 6.30 13.43 -3.74
CA PHE A 12 6.77 13.10 -2.41
C PHE A 12 7.05 14.39 -1.64
N PRO A 13 6.77 14.47 -0.33
CA PRO A 13 7.07 15.65 0.47
C PRO A 13 8.58 15.97 0.47
N ASP A 14 8.91 17.24 0.57
CA ASP A 14 10.31 17.66 0.74
C ASP A 14 10.86 17.16 2.08
N ASN A 15 12.16 16.91 2.15
CA ASN A 15 12.80 16.37 3.37
C ASN A 15 12.53 17.23 4.61
N GLN A 16 12.51 18.56 4.48
CA GLN A 16 12.20 19.49 5.57
C GLN A 16 10.79 19.28 6.15
N GLN A 17 9.86 18.75 5.36
CA GLN A 17 8.51 18.46 5.80
C GLN A 17 8.42 17.17 6.62
N LEU A 18 9.45 16.31 6.58
CA LEU A 18 9.48 14.99 7.20
C LEU A 18 10.47 14.89 8.37
N GLU A 19 11.54 15.68 8.36
CA GLU A 19 12.61 15.64 9.34
C GLU A 19 12.08 15.77 10.79
N ARG A 20 12.51 14.87 11.68
CA ARG A 20 12.12 14.79 13.11
C ARG A 20 10.61 14.62 13.35
N LYS A 21 9.82 14.26 12.33
CA LYS A 21 8.38 14.00 12.49
C LYS A 21 8.07 12.52 12.59
N LYS A 22 7.03 12.19 13.36
CA LYS A 22 6.33 10.91 13.25
C LYS A 22 5.39 10.99 12.06
N VAL A 23 5.54 10.09 11.09
CA VAL A 23 4.83 10.12 9.82
C VAL A 23 3.94 8.90 9.71
N LEU A 24 2.62 9.10 9.60
CA LEU A 24 1.69 8.01 9.35
C LEU A 24 1.54 7.81 7.83
N VAL A 25 2.06 6.69 7.33
CA VAL A 25 1.90 6.25 5.94
C VAL A 25 0.59 5.48 5.83
N VAL A 26 -0.40 6.07 5.16
CA VAL A 26 -1.73 5.49 4.97
C VAL A 26 -1.86 4.93 3.56
N ASN A 27 -2.32 3.68 3.43
CA ASN A 27 -2.65 3.07 2.14
C ASN A 27 -3.93 2.24 2.24
N ASN A 28 -4.55 1.90 1.10
CA ASN A 28 -5.74 1.06 1.09
C ASN A 28 -5.42 -0.41 1.44
N ALA A 29 -4.43 -1.02 0.79
CA ALA A 29 -4.10 -2.44 0.96
C ALA A 29 -2.59 -2.70 1.07
N TRP A 30 -2.24 -3.79 1.75
CA TRP A 30 -0.89 -4.34 1.82
C TRP A 30 -0.88 -5.79 1.34
N GLY A 31 -0.29 -6.01 0.16
CA GLY A 31 0.06 -7.34 -0.36
C GLY A 31 1.54 -7.62 -0.17
N SER A 32 2.38 -7.29 -1.16
CA SER A 32 3.83 -7.56 -1.11
C SER A 32 4.63 -6.70 -0.13
N GLY A 33 4.10 -5.54 0.29
CA GLY A 33 4.79 -4.57 1.13
C GLY A 33 5.84 -3.71 0.41
N ARG A 34 6.16 -3.95 -0.87
CA ARG A 34 7.24 -3.23 -1.59
C ARG A 34 7.05 -1.71 -1.66
N THR A 35 5.82 -1.25 -1.91
CA THR A 35 5.49 0.18 -1.94
C THR A 35 5.70 0.82 -0.57
N THR A 36 5.17 0.20 0.48
CA THR A 36 5.35 0.68 1.86
C THR A 36 6.81 0.69 2.27
N TRP A 37 7.58 -0.33 1.90
CA TRP A 37 9.02 -0.37 2.15
C TRP A 37 9.74 0.82 1.51
N ALA A 38 9.46 1.11 0.24
CA ALA A 38 10.08 2.23 -0.46
C ALA A 38 9.72 3.58 0.19
N ILE A 39 8.45 3.78 0.55
CA ILE A 39 7.99 4.99 1.26
C ILE A 39 8.70 5.10 2.61
N ASN A 40 8.71 4.04 3.42
CA ASN A 40 9.34 4.06 4.74
C ASN A 40 10.83 4.39 4.63
N LYS A 41 11.54 3.82 3.65
CA LYS A 41 12.95 4.15 3.40
C LYS A 41 13.17 5.59 2.99
N GLN A 42 12.27 6.15 2.19
CA GLN A 42 12.34 7.56 1.83
C GLN A 42 12.09 8.48 3.05
N VAL A 43 11.10 8.15 3.89
CA VAL A 43 10.82 8.90 5.13
C VAL A 43 11.99 8.81 6.13
N GLU A 44 12.53 7.61 6.35
CA GLU A 44 13.70 7.38 7.22
C GLU A 44 14.92 8.17 6.72
N SER A 45 15.17 8.14 5.40
CA SER A 45 16.27 8.88 4.76
C SER A 45 16.14 10.40 4.93
N ALA A 46 14.90 10.92 4.97
CA ALA A 46 14.62 12.33 5.27
C ALA A 46 14.70 12.66 6.78
N GLY A 47 15.06 11.72 7.65
CA GLY A 47 15.14 11.91 9.10
C GLY A 47 13.78 11.85 9.81
N GLY A 48 12.73 11.34 9.14
CA GLY A 48 11.42 11.09 9.74
C GLY A 48 11.33 9.70 10.37
N SER A 49 10.26 9.47 11.13
CA SER A 49 9.94 8.17 11.75
C SER A 49 8.60 7.66 11.23
N PRO A 50 8.58 6.71 10.28
CA PRO A 50 7.34 6.21 9.70
C PRO A 50 6.61 5.21 10.61
N CYS A 51 5.29 5.27 10.59
CA CYS A 51 4.38 4.20 11.01
C CYS A 51 3.39 3.92 9.87
N THR A 52 2.84 2.72 9.79
CA THR A 52 2.09 2.23 8.64
C THR A 52 0.65 1.88 9.01
N CYS A 53 -0.31 2.33 8.21
CA CYS A 53 -1.73 2.06 8.41
C CYS A 53 -2.39 1.65 7.10
N VAL A 54 -3.06 0.49 7.09
CA VAL A 54 -3.75 -0.04 5.91
C VAL A 54 -5.17 -0.45 6.21
N LEU A 55 -6.08 -0.39 5.24
CA LEU A 55 -7.42 -0.95 5.46
C LEU A 55 -7.36 -2.49 5.45
N HIS A 56 -6.68 -3.09 4.47
CA HIS A 56 -6.64 -4.54 4.28
C HIS A 56 -5.22 -5.09 4.16
N TYR A 57 -4.87 -6.05 5.00
CA TYR A 57 -3.56 -6.71 5.01
C TYR A 57 -3.66 -8.18 4.57
N ASN A 58 -2.87 -8.57 3.57
CA ASN A 58 -2.75 -9.96 3.12
C ASN A 58 -1.38 -10.54 3.55
N PRO A 59 -1.31 -11.32 4.65
CA PRO A 59 -0.06 -11.88 5.16
C PRO A 59 0.55 -12.91 4.22
N TYR A 60 -0.28 -13.64 3.45
CA TYR A 60 0.20 -14.68 2.52
C TYR A 60 0.94 -14.10 1.30
N ARG A 61 0.74 -12.82 1.00
CA ARG A 61 1.46 -12.12 -0.07
C ARG A 61 2.63 -11.27 0.44
N ASN A 62 2.82 -11.18 1.75
CA ASN A 62 3.83 -10.31 2.33
C ASN A 62 5.25 -10.84 2.05
N LEU A 63 6.09 -9.99 1.44
CA LEU A 63 7.49 -10.33 1.16
C LEU A 63 8.45 -9.75 2.22
N LEU A 64 7.93 -8.97 3.16
CA LEU A 64 8.72 -8.32 4.20
C LEU A 64 8.70 -9.14 5.49
N LYS A 65 9.75 -8.98 6.31
CA LYS A 65 9.82 -9.58 7.65
C LYS A 65 8.90 -8.91 8.67
N TYR A 66 8.33 -7.77 8.33
CA TYR A 66 7.43 -7.00 9.18
C TYR A 66 6.06 -6.83 8.52
N GLN A 67 5.08 -6.49 9.34
CA GLN A 67 3.68 -6.26 8.98
C GLN A 67 3.30 -4.79 9.22
N PRO A 68 2.10 -4.34 8.81
CA PRO A 68 1.63 -2.99 9.15
C PRO A 68 1.54 -2.77 10.66
N ASP A 69 1.80 -1.54 11.11
CA ASP A 69 1.59 -1.13 12.52
C ASP A 69 0.09 -1.11 12.86
N TYR A 70 -0.73 -0.69 11.90
CA TYR A 70 -2.20 -0.65 12.01
C TYR A 70 -2.84 -1.27 10.76
N TYR A 71 -3.87 -2.09 10.96
CA TYR A 71 -4.71 -2.61 9.88
C TYR A 71 -6.18 -2.68 10.27
N GLY A 72 -7.07 -2.44 9.31
CA GLY A 72 -8.52 -2.59 9.52
C GLY A 72 -8.97 -4.05 9.55
N ALA A 73 -8.50 -4.85 8.58
CA ALA A 73 -8.78 -6.28 8.49
C ALA A 73 -7.63 -7.07 7.85
N ILE A 74 -7.49 -8.33 8.24
CA ILE A 74 -6.64 -9.31 7.57
C ILE A 74 -7.50 -10.09 6.58
N THR A 75 -7.08 -10.17 5.32
CA THR A 75 -7.84 -10.87 4.28
C THR A 75 -6.98 -11.19 3.05
N ASP A 76 -7.30 -12.28 2.37
CA ASP A 76 -6.76 -12.66 1.07
C ASP A 76 -7.74 -12.45 -0.09
N ALA A 77 -8.94 -11.93 0.22
CA ALA A 77 -9.99 -11.65 -0.77
C ALA A 77 -9.53 -10.64 -1.83
N TYR A 78 -10.13 -10.73 -3.01
CA TYR A 78 -10.04 -9.70 -4.03
C TYR A 78 -10.99 -8.55 -3.66
N ILE A 79 -10.42 -7.39 -3.36
CA ILE A 79 -11.17 -6.21 -2.90
C ILE A 79 -11.23 -5.20 -4.03
N ILE A 80 -12.45 -4.73 -4.31
CA ILE A 80 -12.70 -3.58 -5.17
C ILE A 80 -13.17 -2.46 -4.26
N TYR A 81 -12.42 -1.36 -4.20
CA TYR A 81 -12.86 -0.20 -3.44
C TYR A 81 -13.87 0.63 -4.25
N PRO A 82 -14.86 1.28 -3.61
CA PRO A 82 -15.87 2.06 -4.33
C PRO A 82 -15.27 3.10 -5.29
N TRP A 83 -14.18 3.76 -4.90
CA TRP A 83 -13.49 4.77 -5.72
C TRP A 83 -12.69 4.19 -6.90
N GLU A 84 -12.43 2.88 -6.95
CA GLU A 84 -11.78 2.23 -8.09
C GLU A 84 -12.75 1.92 -9.23
N ILE A 85 -14.06 1.91 -8.94
CA ILE A 85 -15.12 1.62 -9.91
C ILE A 85 -15.26 2.77 -10.91
N ASP A 86 -15.24 4.02 -10.44
CA ASP A 86 -15.43 5.21 -11.26
C ASP A 86 -14.22 5.53 -12.17
N LEU A 87 -13.06 4.94 -11.89
CA LEU A 87 -11.79 5.20 -12.59
C LEU A 87 -11.52 4.25 -13.78
N GLN A 88 -12.54 3.58 -14.34
CA GLN A 88 -12.38 2.46 -15.29
C GLN A 88 -11.60 1.28 -14.67
N GLY A 89 -11.94 0.93 -13.42
CA GLY A 89 -11.60 -0.38 -12.84
C GLY A 89 -12.14 -1.54 -13.68
N PRO A 90 -11.70 -2.78 -13.43
CA PRO A 90 -11.91 -3.90 -14.34
C PRO A 90 -13.39 -4.04 -14.71
N GLU A 91 -13.63 -4.32 -16.00
CA GLU A 91 -14.94 -4.43 -16.66
C GLU A 91 -16.08 -4.81 -15.68
N PRO A 92 -17.22 -4.08 -15.67
CA PRO A 92 -18.36 -4.34 -14.77
C PRO A 92 -18.91 -5.78 -14.81
N VAL A 93 -18.44 -6.60 -15.76
CA VAL A 93 -18.60 -8.07 -15.79
C VAL A 93 -18.15 -8.75 -14.49
N LEU A 94 -17.12 -8.27 -13.80
CA LEU A 94 -16.69 -8.85 -12.50
C LEU A 94 -17.67 -8.53 -11.36
N LEU A 95 -18.36 -7.38 -11.40
CA LEU A 95 -19.34 -7.01 -10.38
C LEU A 95 -20.66 -7.79 -10.51
N LYS A 96 -20.98 -8.31 -11.70
CA LYS A 96 -22.18 -9.14 -11.91
C LYS A 96 -22.08 -10.56 -11.35
N ASN A 97 -20.86 -11.10 -11.20
CA ASN A 97 -20.66 -12.51 -10.85
C ASN A 97 -20.06 -12.73 -9.44
N GLY A 98 -20.19 -11.74 -8.55
CA GLY A 98 -19.95 -11.80 -7.11
C GLY A 98 -19.22 -13.04 -6.59
N GLY A 99 -17.89 -12.94 -6.47
CA GLY A 99 -17.08 -13.63 -5.47
C GLY A 99 -17.47 -15.07 -5.14
N ARG A 100 -17.45 -15.97 -6.13
CA ARG A 100 -17.33 -17.41 -5.90
C ARG A 100 -16.24 -17.99 -6.78
N GLY A 101 -15.10 -18.23 -6.16
CA GLY A 101 -13.94 -18.96 -6.66
C GLY A 101 -13.04 -19.26 -5.49
#